data_AF-A0A949HXT8-F1
#
_entry.id   AF-A0A949HXT8-F1
#
_cell.length_a   1.000
_cell.length_b   1.000
_cell.length_c   1.000
_cell.angle_alpha   90.00
_cell.angle_beta   90.00
_cell.angle_gamma   90.00
#
_symmetry.space_group_name_H-M   'P 1'
#
loop_
_entity.id
_entity.type
_entity.pdbx_description
1 polymer ?
#
loop_
_entity_poly.entity_id
_entity_poly.type
_entity_poly.pdbx_seq_one_letter_code
_entity_poly.pdbx_strand_id
1 'polypeptide(L)'
;MNALTKKILLTLAAVALLAGAGRFQGLLNRDRAALKLTISTPLRDAPPVLAFSTVALGGFRGLISNFLWMRADRLQQADKFFEAVQLEDWITDLEPHFAEVWAFESWNMAWNISVKFKDAKDRWRWVQHGLEMLRDKALKYDPDSVIVYQQLAWIFQFKMGANVDDANRYYKQQWAEAMTPFFGPYGTNIAHLVHPVTAADQAEAATLRETYKMDPALVQQVNRQYGPLDWRLPEASAIYWAVKGLQVLKNHPDKKDPAYIVMLRRAVFQSMSQAFKHGRIIANPYVQGIELAPDLDLIPKVNDSYLEQIKEDPGDTTIPDAQRYFLADAVYFLYENDRVTEAAHWYKYLVKKFPDLPLIQDKLDSLPKNLTLNEYVIERVQEDIGETSQDRVAAAMEALLTHAYLDLAIGQNSRATGYELLAQQVYDHYQATWGEKYRRAILPPMADIKRYVLDQLLDPAKNTIPFAARAAIRTQLQMPPETNSAAPFAISTITNAPSSGSGTNSAR
;
A
#
# COMPACT_ATOMS: atom_id res chain seq x y z
N MET A 1 -61.57 43.70 -2.75
CA MET A 1 -61.50 42.28 -3.13
C MET A 1 -61.57 41.44 -1.86
N ASN A 2 -62.56 40.54 -1.72
CA ASN A 2 -62.70 39.71 -0.52
C ASN A 2 -61.53 38.71 -0.41
N ALA A 3 -61.17 38.31 0.81
CA ALA A 3 -60.10 37.36 1.11
C ALA A 3 -60.23 36.05 0.31
N LEU A 4 -61.45 35.58 0.07
CA LEU A 4 -61.72 34.40 -0.75
C LEU A 4 -61.29 34.62 -2.22
N THR A 5 -61.66 35.75 -2.81
CA THR A 5 -61.28 36.12 -4.18
C THR A 5 -59.77 36.28 -4.33
N LYS A 6 -59.09 36.85 -3.32
CA LYS A 6 -57.62 36.96 -3.30
C LYS A 6 -56.95 35.58 -3.27
N LYS A 7 -57.43 34.67 -2.43
CA LYS A 7 -56.92 33.29 -2.36
C LYS A 7 -57.10 32.55 -3.68
N ILE A 8 -58.30 32.63 -4.28
CA ILE A 8 -58.58 31.99 -5.58
C ILE A 8 -57.65 32.51 -6.68
N LEU A 9 -57.48 33.83 -6.79
CA LEU A 9 -56.59 34.41 -7.80
C LEU A 9 -55.12 34.03 -7.58
N LEU A 10 -54.64 33.99 -6.33
CA LEU A 10 -53.28 33.55 -6.02
C LEU A 10 -53.07 32.06 -6.34
N THR A 11 -54.06 31.21 -6.04
CA THR A 11 -54.00 29.78 -6.40
C THR A 11 -54.01 29.60 -7.92
N LEU A 12 -54.87 30.30 -8.65
CA LEU A 12 -54.89 30.25 -10.11
C LEU A 12 -53.58 30.76 -10.72
N ALA A 13 -53.01 31.83 -10.18
CA ALA A 13 -51.71 32.34 -10.60
C ALA A 13 -50.58 31.32 -10.33
N ALA A 14 -50.58 30.67 -9.16
CA ALA A 14 -49.61 29.62 -8.85
C ALA A 14 -49.73 28.42 -9.80
N VAL A 15 -50.95 27.97 -10.08
CA VAL A 15 -51.22 26.89 -11.03
C VAL A 15 -50.78 27.28 -12.45
N ALA A 16 -51.06 28.50 -12.89
CA ALA A 16 -50.64 29.00 -14.19
C ALA A 16 -49.11 29.10 -14.31
N LEU A 17 -48.43 29.56 -13.26
CA LEU A 17 -46.96 29.61 -13.20
C LEU A 17 -46.36 28.20 -13.21
N LEU A 18 -46.93 27.25 -12.47
CA LEU A 18 -46.49 25.84 -12.47
C LEU A 18 -46.71 25.17 -13.83
N ALA A 19 -47.86 25.39 -14.46
CA ALA A 19 -48.14 24.88 -15.80
C ALA A 19 -47.22 25.49 -16.87
N GLY A 20 -46.95 26.81 -16.76
CA GLY A 20 -45.99 27.52 -17.59
C GLY A 20 -44.57 26.97 -17.41
N ALA A 21 -44.11 26.83 -16.18
CA ALA A 21 -42.82 26.24 -15.84
C ALA A 21 -42.69 24.81 -16.37
N GLY A 22 -43.71 23.97 -16.23
CA GLY A 22 -43.73 22.62 -16.78
C GLY A 22 -43.57 22.57 -18.30
N ARG A 23 -44.25 23.48 -19.03
CA ARG A 23 -44.14 23.58 -20.49
C ARG A 23 -42.75 24.07 -20.92
N PHE A 24 -42.21 25.10 -20.28
CA PHE A 24 -40.87 25.62 -20.55
C PHE A 24 -39.78 24.60 -20.21
N GLN A 25 -39.93 23.85 -19.11
CA GLN A 25 -39.01 22.76 -18.75
C GLN A 25 -38.96 21.68 -19.84
N GLY A 26 -40.11 21.32 -20.42
CA GLY A 26 -40.18 20.36 -21.53
C GLY A 26 -39.43 20.83 -22.78
N LEU A 27 -39.51 22.13 -23.10
CA LEU A 27 -38.76 22.74 -24.20
C LEU A 27 -37.25 22.79 -23.90
N LEU A 28 -36.87 23.29 -22.72
CA LEU A 28 -35.47 23.35 -22.30
C LEU A 28 -34.81 21.97 -22.23
N ASN A 29 -35.53 20.93 -21.81
CA ASN A 29 -35.01 19.57 -21.81
C ASN A 29 -34.78 19.04 -23.25
N ARG A 30 -35.65 19.39 -24.21
CA ARG A 30 -35.44 19.05 -25.62
C ARG A 30 -34.24 19.78 -26.20
N ASP A 31 -34.12 21.07 -25.92
CA ASP A 31 -32.99 21.88 -26.40
C ASP A 31 -31.67 21.39 -25.79
N ARG A 32 -31.64 21.07 -24.50
CA ARG A 32 -30.46 20.46 -23.84
C ARG A 32 -30.07 19.13 -24.48
N ALA A 33 -31.04 18.29 -24.82
CA ALA A 33 -30.78 17.02 -25.50
C ALA A 33 -30.26 17.24 -26.92
N ALA A 34 -30.87 18.14 -27.69
CA ALA A 34 -30.47 18.47 -29.06
C ALA A 34 -29.07 19.10 -29.13
N LEU A 35 -28.75 19.98 -28.18
CA LEU A 35 -27.47 20.67 -28.08
C LEU A 35 -26.40 19.85 -27.35
N LYS A 36 -26.73 18.63 -26.89
CA LYS A 36 -25.85 17.78 -26.08
C LYS A 36 -25.32 18.49 -24.81
N LEU A 37 -26.11 19.40 -24.25
CA LEU A 37 -25.79 20.13 -23.02
C LEU A 37 -26.08 19.33 -21.75
N THR A 38 -26.76 18.18 -21.88
CA THR A 38 -26.96 17.23 -20.79
C THR A 38 -25.88 16.17 -20.79
N ILE A 39 -25.11 16.12 -19.70
CA ILE A 39 -24.10 15.09 -19.42
C ILE A 39 -24.77 13.73 -19.12
N SER A 40 -26.07 13.69 -18.83
CA SER A 40 -26.84 12.47 -18.54
C SER A 40 -28.20 12.43 -19.26
N THR A 41 -28.54 11.26 -19.82
CA THR A 41 -29.85 10.92 -20.41
C THR A 41 -30.99 11.05 -19.37
N PRO A 42 -32.27 11.17 -19.80
CA PRO A 42 -33.39 11.41 -18.88
C PRO A 42 -33.43 10.37 -17.75
N LEU A 43 -33.72 10.85 -16.54
CA LEU A 43 -33.79 10.15 -15.22
C LEU A 43 -34.68 8.88 -15.16
N ARG A 44 -35.07 8.27 -16.28
CA ARG A 44 -35.94 7.07 -16.32
C ARG A 44 -35.35 5.88 -15.54
N ASP A 45 -34.02 5.73 -15.55
CA ASP A 45 -33.29 4.67 -14.84
C ASP A 45 -32.32 5.23 -13.79
N ALA A 46 -32.47 6.50 -13.41
CA ALA A 46 -31.66 7.09 -12.37
C ALA A 46 -31.96 6.41 -11.02
N PRO A 47 -30.96 6.18 -10.15
CA PRO A 47 -31.20 5.73 -8.79
C PRO A 47 -32.28 6.60 -8.13
N PRO A 48 -33.21 6.03 -7.35
CA PRO A 48 -34.31 6.80 -6.73
C PRO A 48 -33.84 8.05 -5.97
N VAL A 49 -32.65 7.98 -5.37
CA VAL A 49 -32.00 9.11 -4.68
C VAL A 49 -31.63 10.23 -5.65
N LEU A 50 -31.07 9.91 -6.82
CA LEU A 50 -30.74 10.89 -7.86
C LEU A 50 -31.99 11.53 -8.49
N ALA A 51 -33.05 10.74 -8.70
CA ALA A 51 -34.33 11.24 -9.17
C ALA A 51 -34.99 12.17 -8.13
N PHE A 52 -34.99 11.78 -6.86
CA PHE A 52 -35.49 12.61 -5.77
C PHE A 52 -34.67 13.91 -5.61
N SER A 53 -33.34 13.82 -5.56
CA SER A 53 -32.48 14.99 -5.39
C SER A 53 -32.56 15.97 -6.57
N THR A 54 -32.69 15.46 -7.79
CA THR A 54 -32.73 16.29 -9.00
C THR A 54 -34.12 16.88 -9.26
N VAL A 55 -35.20 16.12 -9.01
CA VAL A 55 -36.57 16.54 -9.32
C VAL A 55 -37.23 17.27 -8.16
N ALA A 56 -37.03 16.83 -6.91
CA ALA A 56 -37.70 17.43 -5.75
C ALA A 56 -36.98 18.68 -5.23
N LEU A 57 -35.65 18.73 -5.29
CA LEU A 57 -34.87 19.84 -4.73
C LEU A 57 -34.48 20.90 -5.79
N GLY A 58 -34.42 20.52 -7.07
CA GLY A 58 -34.14 21.44 -8.17
C GLY A 58 -32.92 22.34 -7.91
N GLY A 59 -33.10 23.66 -8.01
CA GLY A 59 -32.03 24.64 -7.76
C GLY A 59 -31.58 24.78 -6.29
N PHE A 60 -32.31 24.20 -5.32
CA PHE A 60 -31.94 24.25 -3.89
C PHE A 60 -30.88 23.20 -3.52
N ARG A 61 -30.57 22.26 -4.42
CA ARG A 61 -29.63 21.16 -4.19
C ARG A 61 -28.26 21.65 -3.69
N GLY A 62 -27.71 22.70 -4.31
CA GLY A 62 -26.43 23.29 -3.89
C GLY A 62 -26.50 23.98 -2.52
N LEU A 63 -27.61 24.64 -2.19
CA LEU A 63 -27.79 25.25 -0.86
C LEU A 63 -27.89 24.20 0.25
N ILE A 64 -28.56 23.08 -0.04
CA ILE A 64 -28.64 21.94 0.89
C ILE A 64 -27.27 21.30 1.04
N SER A 65 -26.53 21.07 -0.05
CA SER A 65 -25.16 20.54 0.02
C SER A 65 -24.27 21.42 0.90
N ASN A 66 -24.24 22.74 0.66
CA ASN A 66 -23.47 23.68 1.49
C ASN A 66 -23.87 23.64 2.98
N PHE A 67 -25.16 23.49 3.29
CA PHE A 67 -25.61 23.33 4.66
C PHE A 67 -25.12 22.02 5.29
N LEU A 68 -25.18 20.92 4.53
CA LEU A 68 -24.68 19.63 4.98
C LEU A 68 -23.18 19.66 5.21
N TRP A 69 -22.40 20.27 4.31
CA TRP A 69 -20.97 20.50 4.49
C TRP A 69 -20.65 21.22 5.81
N MET A 70 -21.31 22.35 6.07
CA MET A 70 -21.13 23.09 7.33
C MET A 70 -21.51 22.27 8.57
N ARG A 71 -22.48 21.35 8.44
CA ARG A 71 -22.90 20.49 9.55
C ARG A 71 -21.94 19.32 9.74
N ALA A 72 -21.48 18.68 8.66
CA ALA A 72 -20.51 17.60 8.68
C ALA A 72 -19.20 18.07 9.31
N ASP A 73 -18.69 19.24 8.90
CA ASP A 73 -17.51 19.87 9.49
C ASP A 73 -17.66 20.11 11.01
N ARG A 74 -18.79 20.67 11.46
CA ARG A 74 -19.06 20.84 12.90
C ARG A 74 -19.13 19.52 13.66
N LEU A 75 -19.68 18.47 13.05
CA LEU A 75 -19.74 17.14 13.66
C LEU A 75 -18.34 16.53 13.76
N GLN A 76 -17.54 16.64 12.70
CA GLN A 76 -16.16 16.17 12.66
C GLN A 76 -15.29 16.90 13.68
N GLN A 77 -15.41 18.23 13.81
CA GLN A 77 -14.72 19.00 14.86
C GLN A 77 -15.15 18.62 16.28
N ALA A 78 -16.34 18.05 16.44
CA ALA A 78 -16.86 17.53 17.70
C ALA A 78 -16.60 16.02 17.88
N ASP A 79 -15.72 15.42 17.07
CA ASP A 79 -15.38 13.99 17.04
C ASP A 79 -16.58 13.04 16.79
N LYS A 80 -17.67 13.55 16.22
CA LYS A 80 -18.87 12.78 15.84
C LYS A 80 -18.75 12.23 14.42
N PHE A 81 -17.73 11.41 14.19
CA PHE A 81 -17.36 10.94 12.85
C PHE A 81 -18.43 10.08 12.19
N PHE A 82 -19.13 9.23 12.94
CA PHE A 82 -20.18 8.35 12.38
C PHE A 82 -21.41 9.14 11.92
N GLU A 83 -21.73 10.25 12.59
CA GLU A 83 -22.79 11.16 12.14
C GLU A 83 -22.31 12.07 11.02
N ALA A 84 -21.03 12.48 11.02
CA ALA A 84 -20.45 13.27 9.95
C ALA A 84 -20.48 12.50 8.63
N VAL A 85 -20.00 11.26 8.60
CA VAL A 85 -19.94 10.44 7.37
C VAL A 85 -21.31 10.13 6.77
N GLN A 86 -22.35 10.05 7.60
CA GLN A 86 -23.71 9.93 7.08
C GLN A 86 -24.05 11.14 6.21
N LEU A 87 -23.67 12.35 6.62
CA LEU A 87 -23.90 13.57 5.85
C LEU A 87 -23.01 13.65 4.61
N GLU A 88 -21.77 13.15 4.67
CA GLU A 88 -20.86 13.04 3.52
C GLU A 88 -21.47 12.16 2.42
N ASP A 89 -22.12 11.05 2.79
CA ASP A 89 -22.89 10.23 1.84
C ASP A 89 -24.04 11.01 1.19
N TRP A 90 -24.78 11.82 1.95
CA TRP A 90 -25.82 12.69 1.36
C TRP A 90 -25.23 13.76 0.45
N ILE A 91 -24.10 14.35 0.82
CA ILE A 91 -23.39 15.37 0.02
C ILE A 91 -23.02 14.77 -1.34
N THR A 92 -22.41 13.58 -1.36
CA THR A 92 -22.01 12.93 -2.61
C THR A 92 -23.21 12.54 -3.48
N ASP A 93 -24.31 12.07 -2.89
CA ASP A 93 -25.57 11.81 -3.61
C ASP A 93 -26.25 13.10 -4.13
N LEU A 94 -26.04 14.21 -3.43
CA LEU A 94 -26.45 15.55 -3.85
C LEU A 94 -25.46 16.20 -4.80
N GLU A 95 -24.29 15.63 -5.09
CA GLU A 95 -23.29 16.17 -6.01
C GLU A 95 -22.65 15.08 -6.89
N PRO A 96 -23.42 14.14 -7.51
CA PRO A 96 -22.83 12.93 -8.06
C PRO A 96 -22.03 13.14 -9.33
N HIS A 97 -22.11 14.32 -9.96
CA HIS A 97 -21.35 14.69 -11.15
C HIS A 97 -20.17 15.62 -10.84
N PHE A 98 -19.90 15.92 -9.57
CA PHE A 98 -18.75 16.72 -9.16
C PHE A 98 -17.71 15.81 -8.52
N ALA A 99 -16.76 15.34 -9.32
CA ALA A 99 -15.82 14.29 -8.93
C ALA A 99 -14.92 14.69 -7.75
N GLU A 100 -14.65 15.98 -7.61
CA GLU A 100 -13.88 16.59 -6.53
C GLU A 100 -14.53 16.37 -5.15
N VAL A 101 -15.85 16.32 -5.08
CA VAL A 101 -16.58 16.01 -3.82
C VAL A 101 -16.29 14.57 -3.40
N TRP A 102 -16.39 13.61 -4.32
CA TRP A 102 -16.04 12.21 -4.04
C TRP A 102 -14.57 12.04 -3.65
N ALA A 103 -13.68 12.74 -4.36
CA ALA A 103 -12.24 12.74 -4.06
C ALA A 103 -11.96 13.30 -2.66
N PHE A 104 -12.61 14.40 -2.29
CA PHE A 104 -12.42 15.00 -0.97
C PHE A 104 -12.95 14.10 0.15
N GLU A 105 -14.20 13.60 0.03
CA GLU A 105 -14.84 12.83 1.11
C GLU A 105 -14.12 11.49 1.34
N SER A 106 -13.73 10.82 0.26
CA SER A 106 -12.90 9.61 0.34
C SER A 106 -11.53 9.86 0.97
N TRP A 107 -10.88 10.97 0.61
CA TRP A 107 -9.63 11.39 1.23
C TRP A 107 -9.82 11.74 2.71
N ASN A 108 -10.87 12.47 3.07
CA ASN A 108 -11.17 12.86 4.45
C ASN A 108 -11.34 11.63 5.35
N MET A 109 -12.13 10.64 4.89
CA MET A 109 -12.28 9.36 5.60
C MET A 109 -10.96 8.59 5.71
N ALA A 110 -10.26 8.41 4.59
CA ALA A 110 -9.05 7.60 4.55
C ALA A 110 -7.89 8.25 5.30
N TRP A 111 -7.78 9.57 5.35
CA TRP A 111 -6.63 10.29 5.93
C TRP A 111 -6.93 10.99 7.24
N ASN A 112 -7.98 11.81 7.31
CA ASN A 112 -8.21 12.66 8.47
C ASN A 112 -8.99 11.95 9.58
N ILE A 113 -10.05 11.23 9.21
CA ILE A 113 -10.91 10.53 10.17
C ILE A 113 -10.23 9.26 10.66
N SER A 114 -9.66 8.43 9.76
CA SER A 114 -9.06 7.15 10.14
C SER A 114 -7.98 7.29 11.23
N VAL A 115 -7.13 8.32 11.17
CA VAL A 115 -6.04 8.53 12.14
C VAL A 115 -6.53 9.03 13.52
N LYS A 116 -7.82 9.35 13.66
CA LYS A 116 -8.43 9.69 14.96
C LYS A 116 -8.71 8.44 15.81
N PHE A 117 -8.68 7.26 15.22
CA PHE A 117 -8.92 6.00 15.92
C PHE A 117 -7.59 5.37 16.33
N LYS A 118 -7.54 4.74 17.52
CA LYS A 118 -6.32 4.06 17.98
C LYS A 118 -6.15 2.68 17.36
N ASP A 119 -7.26 1.94 17.24
CA ASP A 119 -7.24 0.56 16.78
C ASP A 119 -7.16 0.46 15.25
N ALA A 120 -6.16 -0.26 14.76
CA ALA A 120 -5.91 -0.45 13.32
C ALA A 120 -7.13 -1.00 12.56
N LYS A 121 -7.93 -1.85 13.22
CA LYS A 121 -9.19 -2.39 12.69
C LYS A 121 -10.23 -1.30 12.41
N ASP A 122 -10.38 -0.32 13.31
CA ASP A 122 -11.33 0.77 13.10
C ASP A 122 -10.81 1.74 12.04
N ARG A 123 -9.51 2.01 12.01
CA ARG A 123 -8.91 2.79 10.91
C ARG A 123 -9.14 2.13 9.55
N TRP A 124 -8.98 0.81 9.46
CA TRP A 124 -9.19 0.06 8.23
C TRP A 124 -10.62 0.22 7.70
N ARG A 125 -11.63 0.24 8.57
CA ARG A 125 -13.03 0.47 8.16
C ARG A 125 -13.20 1.82 7.44
N TRP A 126 -12.54 2.86 7.93
CA TRP A 126 -12.56 4.19 7.30
C TRP A 126 -11.80 4.23 5.98
N VAL A 127 -10.62 3.60 5.92
CA VAL A 127 -9.84 3.48 4.67
C VAL A 127 -10.63 2.71 3.61
N GLN A 128 -11.22 1.58 4.00
CA GLN A 128 -12.06 0.76 3.14
C GLN A 128 -13.29 1.55 2.65
N HIS A 129 -13.95 2.31 3.54
CA HIS A 129 -15.11 3.12 3.13
C HIS A 129 -14.73 4.21 2.12
N GLY A 130 -13.58 4.87 2.29
CA GLY A 130 -13.06 5.82 1.29
C GLY A 130 -12.79 5.16 -0.07
N LEU A 131 -12.22 3.96 -0.09
CA LEU A 131 -12.02 3.17 -1.32
C LEU A 131 -13.36 2.81 -1.98
N GLU A 132 -14.33 2.30 -1.21
CA GLU A 132 -15.66 1.92 -1.69
C GLU A 132 -16.44 3.13 -2.22
N MET A 133 -16.33 4.30 -1.56
CA MET A 133 -16.94 5.54 -2.03
C MET A 133 -16.46 5.92 -3.43
N LEU A 134 -15.15 5.87 -3.69
CA LEU A 134 -14.61 6.12 -5.02
C LEU A 134 -14.98 5.01 -6.02
N ARG A 135 -14.66 3.78 -5.66
CA ARG A 135 -14.71 2.61 -6.55
C ARG A 135 -16.14 2.19 -6.89
N ASP A 136 -17.03 2.18 -5.91
CA ASP A 136 -18.36 1.58 -6.03
C ASP A 136 -19.46 2.62 -6.25
N LYS A 137 -19.28 3.84 -5.72
CA LYS A 137 -20.25 4.94 -5.89
C LYS A 137 -19.81 5.92 -6.98
N ALA A 138 -18.64 6.56 -6.86
CA ALA A 138 -18.25 7.63 -7.79
C ALA A 138 -18.14 7.15 -9.25
N LEU A 139 -17.46 6.01 -9.50
CA LEU A 139 -17.32 5.43 -10.84
C LEU A 139 -18.64 4.99 -11.48
N LYS A 140 -19.72 4.81 -10.69
CA LYS A 140 -21.06 4.54 -11.24
C LYS A 140 -21.65 5.78 -11.91
N TYR A 141 -21.36 6.96 -11.38
CA TYR A 141 -21.89 8.23 -11.88
C TYR A 141 -21.00 8.86 -12.95
N ASP A 142 -19.68 8.70 -12.84
CA ASP A 142 -18.70 9.12 -13.86
C ASP A 142 -17.58 8.06 -14.00
N PRO A 143 -17.77 7.05 -14.86
CA PRO A 143 -16.76 6.00 -15.08
C PRO A 143 -15.49 6.52 -15.74
N ASP A 144 -15.52 7.72 -16.32
CA ASP A 144 -14.40 8.34 -17.03
C ASP A 144 -13.76 9.45 -16.18
N SER A 145 -13.95 9.40 -14.85
CA SER A 145 -13.41 10.38 -13.92
C SER A 145 -11.93 10.12 -13.60
N VAL A 146 -11.04 10.91 -14.19
CA VAL A 146 -9.60 10.75 -14.03
C VAL A 146 -9.14 10.98 -12.59
N ILE A 147 -9.72 11.96 -11.88
CA ILE A 147 -9.41 12.23 -10.47
C ILE A 147 -9.76 11.04 -9.57
N VAL A 148 -10.86 10.33 -9.84
CA VAL A 148 -11.25 9.14 -9.05
C VAL A 148 -10.21 8.03 -9.20
N TYR A 149 -9.74 7.75 -10.42
CA TYR A 149 -8.67 6.78 -10.64
C TYR A 149 -7.35 7.19 -9.97
N GLN A 150 -7.03 8.49 -10.02
CA GLN A 150 -5.84 9.03 -9.39
C GLN A 150 -5.89 8.93 -7.86
N GLN A 151 -7.04 9.19 -7.25
CA GLN A 151 -7.25 9.05 -5.80
C GLN A 151 -7.24 7.59 -5.35
N LEU A 152 -7.84 6.67 -6.12
CA LEU A 152 -7.73 5.24 -5.85
C LEU A 152 -6.26 4.81 -5.85
N ALA A 153 -5.50 5.19 -6.88
CA ALA A 153 -4.06 4.91 -6.95
C ALA A 153 -3.31 5.51 -5.74
N TRP A 154 -3.62 6.75 -5.34
CA TRP A 154 -3.01 7.41 -4.19
C TRP A 154 -3.26 6.65 -2.88
N ILE A 155 -4.50 6.26 -2.60
CA ILE A 155 -4.85 5.56 -1.35
C ILE A 155 -4.10 4.23 -1.27
N PHE A 156 -4.11 3.43 -2.35
CA PHE A 156 -3.34 2.18 -2.38
C PHE A 156 -1.85 2.41 -2.22
N GLN A 157 -1.29 3.39 -2.93
CA GLN A 157 0.15 3.67 -2.90
C GLN A 157 0.61 4.19 -1.54
N PHE A 158 0.00 5.27 -1.04
CA PHE A 158 0.48 5.97 0.13
C PHE A 158 -0.16 5.47 1.41
N LYS A 159 -1.50 5.42 1.49
CA LYS A 159 -2.17 5.08 2.74
C LYS A 159 -1.93 3.61 3.14
N MET A 160 -1.87 2.71 2.16
CA MET A 160 -1.72 1.27 2.39
C MET A 160 -0.30 0.76 2.08
N GLY A 161 0.25 1.11 0.93
CA GLY A 161 1.56 0.63 0.44
C GLY A 161 2.75 1.23 1.18
N ALA A 162 2.80 2.56 1.32
CA ALA A 162 3.92 3.24 1.93
C ALA A 162 3.95 3.12 3.46
N ASN A 163 5.14 3.29 4.05
CA ASN A 163 5.35 3.31 5.49
C ASN A 163 5.04 4.68 6.11
N VAL A 164 3.89 5.27 5.77
CA VAL A 164 3.46 6.61 6.24
C VAL A 164 2.38 6.57 7.32
N ASP A 165 1.56 5.52 7.35
CA ASP A 165 0.57 5.26 8.40
C ASP A 165 1.09 4.15 9.33
N ASP A 166 1.02 4.33 10.64
CA ASP A 166 1.43 3.33 11.64
C ASP A 166 0.63 2.03 11.58
N ALA A 167 -0.59 2.05 11.04
CA ALA A 167 -1.41 0.86 10.81
C ALA A 167 -1.29 0.29 9.39
N ASN A 168 -0.33 0.76 8.55
CA ASN A 168 -0.18 0.28 7.17
C ASN A 168 -0.01 -1.25 7.07
N ARG A 169 0.72 -1.87 8.01
CA ARG A 169 0.91 -3.33 8.03
C ARG A 169 -0.41 -4.08 8.17
N TYR A 170 -1.31 -3.57 9.00
CA TYR A 170 -2.65 -4.12 9.17
C TYR A 170 -3.46 -3.99 7.87
N TYR A 171 -3.41 -2.83 7.19
CA TYR A 171 -4.11 -2.64 5.91
C TYR A 171 -3.60 -3.59 4.83
N LYS A 172 -2.28 -3.76 4.72
CA LYS A 172 -1.67 -4.73 3.80
C LYS A 172 -2.13 -6.15 4.09
N GLN A 173 -2.19 -6.54 5.37
CA GLN A 173 -2.70 -7.86 5.76
C GLN A 173 -4.16 -8.06 5.37
N GLN A 174 -5.04 -7.11 5.70
CA GLN A 174 -6.47 -7.21 5.34
C GLN A 174 -6.67 -7.26 3.82
N TRP A 175 -5.90 -6.46 3.09
CA TRP A 175 -5.93 -6.50 1.62
C TRP A 175 -5.40 -7.83 1.07
N ALA A 176 -4.31 -8.37 1.63
CA ALA A 176 -3.77 -9.64 1.22
C ALA A 176 -4.74 -10.81 1.47
N GLU A 177 -5.42 -10.81 2.62
CA GLU A 177 -6.48 -11.77 2.94
C GLU A 177 -7.63 -11.67 1.92
N ALA A 178 -8.06 -10.46 1.56
CA ALA A 178 -9.11 -10.22 0.58
C ALA A 178 -8.72 -10.66 -0.84
N MET A 179 -7.45 -10.51 -1.22
CA MET A 179 -6.94 -10.77 -2.57
C MET A 179 -6.46 -12.22 -2.79
N THR A 180 -6.09 -12.93 -1.73
CA THR A 180 -5.57 -14.31 -1.81
C THR A 180 -6.50 -15.29 -2.53
N PRO A 181 -7.84 -15.26 -2.36
CA PRO A 181 -8.73 -16.15 -3.11
C PRO A 181 -8.59 -16.02 -4.63
N PHE A 182 -8.32 -14.82 -5.13
CA PHE A 182 -8.22 -14.55 -6.57
C PHE A 182 -6.82 -14.83 -7.13
N PHE A 183 -5.77 -14.52 -6.38
CA PHE A 183 -4.40 -14.53 -6.92
C PHE A 183 -3.51 -15.64 -6.35
N GLY A 184 -4.06 -16.44 -5.43
CA GLY A 184 -3.38 -17.55 -4.79
C GLY A 184 -2.33 -17.12 -3.76
N PRO A 185 -1.62 -18.09 -3.15
CA PRO A 185 -0.69 -17.87 -2.04
C PRO A 185 0.60 -17.13 -2.41
N TYR A 186 0.82 -16.85 -3.69
CA TYR A 186 1.95 -16.05 -4.17
C TYR A 186 1.50 -14.78 -4.91
N GLY A 187 0.19 -14.53 -5.00
CA GLY A 187 -0.36 -13.33 -5.64
C GLY A 187 -0.16 -13.22 -7.15
N THR A 188 0.26 -14.28 -7.83
CA THR A 188 0.62 -14.25 -9.26
C THR A 188 -0.32 -15.08 -10.15
N ASN A 189 -1.30 -15.77 -9.58
CA ASN A 189 -2.22 -16.61 -10.36
C ASN A 189 -3.33 -15.75 -11.01
N ILE A 190 -3.19 -15.46 -12.30
CA ILE A 190 -4.13 -14.59 -13.04
C ILE A 190 -4.89 -15.34 -14.14
N ALA A 191 -4.34 -16.42 -14.68
CA ALA A 191 -4.84 -17.05 -15.90
C ALA A 191 -6.29 -17.52 -15.80
N HIS A 192 -6.67 -18.12 -14.67
CA HIS A 192 -8.04 -18.59 -14.41
C HIS A 192 -9.06 -17.45 -14.32
N LEU A 193 -8.66 -16.24 -13.93
CA LEU A 193 -9.56 -15.08 -13.88
C LEU A 193 -9.87 -14.51 -15.27
N VAL A 194 -8.90 -14.60 -16.19
CA VAL A 194 -9.02 -14.13 -17.58
C VAL A 194 -9.80 -15.13 -18.42
N HIS A 195 -9.52 -16.42 -18.24
CA HIS A 195 -10.15 -17.52 -18.95
C HIS A 195 -10.74 -18.52 -17.95
N PRO A 196 -11.85 -18.18 -17.28
CA PRO A 196 -12.44 -19.03 -16.26
C PRO A 196 -13.05 -20.29 -16.87
N VAL A 197 -12.60 -21.46 -16.40
CA VAL A 197 -13.06 -22.77 -16.90
C VAL A 197 -14.06 -23.39 -15.92
N THR A 198 -13.78 -23.32 -14.62
CA THR A 198 -14.65 -23.89 -13.60
C THR A 198 -15.72 -22.90 -13.13
N ALA A 199 -16.79 -23.40 -12.50
CA ALA A 199 -17.79 -22.54 -11.86
C ALA A 199 -17.19 -21.68 -10.74
N ALA A 200 -16.15 -22.19 -10.05
CA ALA A 200 -15.41 -21.42 -9.05
C ALA A 200 -14.65 -20.27 -9.71
N ASP A 201 -13.89 -20.54 -10.77
CA ASP A 201 -13.15 -19.50 -11.51
C ASP A 201 -14.10 -18.41 -12.04
N GLN A 202 -15.29 -18.81 -12.53
CA GLN A 202 -16.31 -17.88 -13.03
C GLN A 202 -16.84 -16.99 -11.90
N ALA A 203 -17.12 -17.56 -10.73
CA ALA A 203 -17.59 -16.83 -9.56
C ALA A 203 -16.51 -15.88 -9.00
N GLU A 204 -15.24 -16.32 -8.97
CA GLU A 204 -14.10 -15.51 -8.55
C GLU A 204 -13.86 -14.35 -9.52
N ALA A 205 -13.84 -14.61 -10.83
CA ALA A 205 -13.70 -13.58 -11.85
C ALA A 205 -14.87 -12.59 -11.85
N ALA A 206 -16.10 -13.05 -11.60
CA ALA A 206 -17.26 -12.18 -11.42
C ALA A 206 -17.11 -11.32 -10.16
N THR A 207 -16.74 -11.92 -9.02
CA THR A 207 -16.54 -11.19 -7.76
C THR A 207 -15.44 -10.14 -7.89
N LEU A 208 -14.33 -10.45 -8.54
CA LEU A 208 -13.24 -9.49 -8.78
C LEU A 208 -13.71 -8.29 -9.63
N ARG A 209 -14.50 -8.54 -10.67
CA ARG A 209 -15.07 -7.48 -11.53
C ARG A 209 -16.16 -6.68 -10.83
N GLU A 210 -17.05 -7.33 -10.09
CA GLU A 210 -18.26 -6.71 -9.56
C GLU A 210 -18.05 -6.08 -8.19
N THR A 211 -17.23 -6.66 -7.33
CA THR A 211 -16.94 -6.13 -5.99
C THR A 211 -15.72 -5.23 -6.02
N TYR A 212 -14.60 -5.71 -6.57
CA TYR A 212 -13.34 -4.96 -6.57
C TYR A 212 -13.15 -4.08 -7.80
N LYS A 213 -14.08 -4.12 -8.77
CA LYS A 213 -14.03 -3.33 -10.02
C LYS A 213 -12.72 -3.49 -10.79
N MET A 214 -12.11 -4.66 -10.62
CA MET A 214 -10.87 -5.06 -11.27
C MET A 214 -11.17 -5.97 -12.45
N ASP A 215 -10.83 -5.53 -13.66
CA ASP A 215 -10.98 -6.34 -14.86
C ASP A 215 -9.78 -7.30 -14.97
N PRO A 216 -10.00 -8.64 -14.95
CA PRO A 216 -8.93 -9.62 -15.12
C PRO A 216 -8.04 -9.39 -16.35
N ALA A 217 -8.61 -8.90 -17.47
CA ALA A 217 -7.81 -8.63 -18.67
C ALA A 217 -6.82 -7.48 -18.44
N LEU A 218 -7.27 -6.41 -17.76
CA LEU A 218 -6.40 -5.29 -17.39
C LEU A 218 -5.41 -5.68 -16.29
N VAL A 219 -5.80 -6.52 -15.32
CA VAL A 219 -4.87 -7.12 -14.34
C VAL A 219 -3.75 -7.87 -15.07
N GLN A 220 -4.09 -8.73 -16.03
CA GLN A 220 -3.09 -9.46 -16.81
C GLN A 220 -2.20 -8.52 -17.63
N GLN A 221 -2.76 -7.48 -18.24
CA GLN A 221 -2.00 -6.47 -18.98
C GLN A 221 -0.98 -5.76 -18.07
N VAL A 222 -1.43 -5.30 -16.91
CA VAL A 222 -0.58 -4.63 -15.91
C VAL A 222 0.52 -5.59 -15.45
N ASN A 223 0.18 -6.83 -15.12
CA ASN A 223 1.16 -7.82 -14.66
C ASN A 223 2.19 -8.17 -15.74
N ARG A 224 1.79 -8.21 -17.02
CA ARG A 224 2.71 -8.44 -18.13
C ARG A 224 3.67 -7.27 -18.33
N GLN A 225 3.19 -6.04 -18.14
CA GLN A 225 3.99 -4.84 -18.35
C GLN A 225 4.96 -4.61 -17.18
N TYR A 226 4.47 -4.75 -15.95
CA TYR A 226 5.13 -4.30 -14.73
C TYR A 226 5.52 -5.43 -13.77
N GLY A 227 5.02 -6.64 -13.97
CA GLY A 227 5.22 -7.75 -13.05
C GLY A 227 6.42 -8.67 -13.35
N PRO A 228 6.50 -9.80 -12.62
CA PRO A 228 5.43 -10.40 -11.81
C PRO A 228 5.15 -9.63 -10.50
N LEU A 229 3.94 -9.10 -10.33
CA LEU A 229 3.52 -8.41 -9.11
C LEU A 229 2.83 -9.40 -8.17
N ASP A 230 3.03 -9.26 -6.86
CA ASP A 230 2.17 -9.90 -5.85
C ASP A 230 0.86 -9.09 -5.72
N TRP A 231 -0.21 -9.54 -6.39
CA TRP A 231 -1.50 -8.85 -6.42
C TRP A 231 -2.23 -8.81 -5.08
N ARG A 232 -1.69 -9.46 -4.05
CA ARG A 232 -2.17 -9.35 -2.67
C ARG A 232 -1.70 -8.07 -1.99
N LEU A 233 -0.71 -7.38 -2.56
CA LEU A 233 -0.15 -6.16 -1.99
C LEU A 233 -0.73 -4.89 -2.65
N PRO A 234 -0.83 -3.77 -1.91
CA PRO A 234 -1.44 -2.54 -2.40
C PRO A 234 -0.79 -1.97 -3.67
N GLU A 235 0.52 -2.17 -3.85
CA GLU A 235 1.32 -1.64 -4.95
C GLU A 235 0.77 -2.09 -6.31
N ALA A 236 0.35 -3.36 -6.43
CA ALA A 236 -0.26 -3.87 -7.66
C ALA A 236 -1.59 -3.16 -7.98
N SER A 237 -2.38 -2.88 -6.94
CA SER A 237 -3.66 -2.16 -7.07
C SER A 237 -3.44 -0.68 -7.41
N ALA A 238 -2.42 -0.05 -6.82
CA ALA A 238 -2.04 1.33 -7.15
C ALA A 238 -1.66 1.45 -8.63
N ILE A 239 -0.83 0.53 -9.14
CA ILE A 239 -0.45 0.49 -10.56
C ILE A 239 -1.69 0.24 -11.43
N TYR A 240 -2.56 -0.70 -11.05
CA TYR A 240 -3.79 -0.99 -11.80
C TYR A 240 -4.68 0.25 -11.97
N TRP A 241 -4.97 0.96 -10.88
CA TRP A 241 -5.82 2.16 -10.93
C TRP A 241 -5.14 3.31 -11.68
N ALA A 242 -3.83 3.47 -11.52
CA ALA A 242 -3.08 4.48 -12.26
C ALA A 242 -3.09 4.22 -13.77
N VAL A 243 -2.87 2.97 -14.19
CA VAL A 243 -2.95 2.55 -15.60
C VAL A 243 -4.36 2.74 -16.16
N LYS A 244 -5.40 2.41 -15.38
CA LYS A 244 -6.79 2.63 -15.79
C LYS A 244 -7.09 4.12 -16.02
N GLY A 245 -6.62 5.00 -15.12
CA GLY A 245 -6.73 6.46 -15.31
C GLY A 245 -6.01 6.96 -16.58
N LEU A 246 -4.83 6.40 -16.89
CA LEU A 246 -4.10 6.72 -18.12
C LEU A 246 -4.84 6.24 -19.38
N GLN A 247 -5.53 5.09 -19.33
CA GLN A 247 -6.37 4.62 -20.43
C GLN A 247 -7.55 5.55 -20.68
N VAL A 248 -8.19 6.05 -19.62
CA VAL A 248 -9.27 7.04 -19.76
C VAL A 248 -8.77 8.33 -20.42
N LEU A 249 -7.64 8.88 -19.97
CA LEU A 249 -7.03 10.06 -20.60
C LEU A 249 -6.67 9.84 -22.08
N LYS A 250 -6.29 8.62 -22.46
CA LYS A 250 -6.02 8.25 -23.84
C LYS A 250 -7.29 8.17 -24.69
N ASN A 251 -8.38 7.64 -24.12
CA ASN A 251 -9.65 7.45 -24.82
C ASN A 251 -10.51 8.73 -24.88
N HIS A 252 -10.28 9.67 -23.96
CA HIS A 252 -10.96 10.96 -23.88
C HIS A 252 -9.97 12.13 -23.93
N PRO A 253 -9.44 12.47 -25.13
CA PRO A 253 -8.47 13.55 -25.29
C PRO A 253 -9.01 14.93 -24.84
N ASP A 254 -10.33 15.10 -24.78
CA ASP A 254 -11.02 16.27 -24.23
C ASP A 254 -10.85 16.42 -22.72
N LYS A 255 -10.62 15.31 -22.00
CA LYS A 255 -10.34 15.28 -20.55
C LYS A 255 -8.84 15.34 -20.23
N LYS A 256 -7.99 15.60 -21.23
CA LYS A 256 -6.53 15.56 -21.10
C LYS A 256 -6.02 16.75 -20.27
N ASP A 257 -5.84 16.52 -18.99
CA ASP A 257 -5.08 17.41 -18.11
C ASP A 257 -3.63 16.90 -17.96
N PRO A 258 -2.61 17.68 -18.35
CA PRO A 258 -1.21 17.34 -18.14
C PRO A 258 -0.87 16.99 -16.68
N ALA A 259 -1.51 17.63 -15.70
CA ALA A 259 -1.26 17.37 -14.28
C ALA A 259 -1.61 15.92 -13.90
N TYR A 260 -2.77 15.42 -14.33
CA TYR A 260 -3.17 14.03 -14.05
C TYR A 260 -2.29 13.01 -14.75
N ILE A 261 -1.80 13.31 -15.97
CA ILE A 261 -0.84 12.42 -16.66
C ILE A 261 0.41 12.24 -15.81
N VAL A 262 0.98 13.35 -15.31
CA VAL A 262 2.18 13.32 -14.46
C VAL A 262 1.90 12.57 -13.17
N MET A 263 0.78 12.86 -12.49
CA MET A 263 0.41 12.19 -11.23
C MET A 263 0.22 10.68 -11.39
N LEU A 264 -0.49 10.24 -12.43
CA LEU A 264 -0.76 8.81 -12.65
C LEU A 264 0.50 8.05 -13.07
N ARG A 265 1.34 8.63 -13.94
CA ARG A 265 2.65 8.03 -14.29
C ARG A 265 3.55 7.94 -13.06
N ARG A 266 3.52 8.98 -12.21
CA ARG A 266 4.25 9.00 -10.94
C ARG A 266 3.79 7.89 -10.00
N ALA A 267 2.48 7.70 -9.87
CA ALA A 267 1.92 6.59 -9.08
C ALA A 267 2.42 5.22 -9.58
N VAL A 268 2.53 5.01 -10.90
CA VAL A 268 3.06 3.75 -11.46
C VAL A 268 4.52 3.54 -11.07
N PHE A 269 5.44 4.45 -11.40
CA PHE A 269 6.88 4.19 -11.18
C PHE A 269 7.23 4.15 -9.68
N GLN A 270 6.57 4.97 -8.84
CA GLN A 270 6.80 4.95 -7.40
C GLN A 270 6.26 3.67 -6.76
N SER A 271 5.10 3.18 -7.18
CA SER A 271 4.56 1.89 -6.72
C SER A 271 5.44 0.72 -7.20
N MET A 272 6.05 0.83 -8.38
CA MET A 272 7.05 -0.13 -8.85
C MET A 272 8.30 -0.17 -7.95
N SER A 273 8.81 1.00 -7.55
CA SER A 273 9.91 1.09 -6.59
C SER A 273 9.55 0.48 -5.22
N GLN A 274 8.33 0.72 -4.74
CA GLN A 274 7.80 0.12 -3.51
C GLN A 274 7.67 -1.41 -3.62
N ALA A 275 7.14 -1.92 -4.75
CA ALA A 275 7.03 -3.35 -5.01
C ALA A 275 8.41 -4.02 -5.06
N PHE A 276 9.45 -3.36 -5.55
CA PHE A 276 10.82 -3.88 -5.42
C PHE A 276 11.25 -4.02 -3.95
N LYS A 277 10.96 -3.03 -3.09
CA LYS A 277 11.42 -3.03 -1.68
C LYS A 277 10.64 -4.00 -0.79
N HIS A 278 9.34 -4.17 -1.02
CA HIS A 278 8.45 -4.94 -0.15
C HIS A 278 7.30 -5.64 -0.90
N GLY A 279 7.54 -6.08 -2.13
CA GLY A 279 6.53 -6.68 -3.02
C GLY A 279 6.33 -8.19 -2.92
N ARG A 280 6.89 -8.87 -1.91
CA ARG A 280 6.59 -10.29 -1.66
C ARG A 280 6.14 -10.50 -0.22
N ILE A 281 5.06 -11.26 -0.04
CA ILE A 281 4.68 -11.79 1.28
C ILE A 281 5.44 -13.09 1.53
N ILE A 282 6.18 -13.15 2.63
CA ILE A 282 6.88 -14.35 3.09
C ILE A 282 6.22 -14.92 4.35
N ALA A 283 6.29 -16.24 4.50
CA ALA A 283 5.76 -16.91 5.67
C ALA A 283 6.68 -16.65 6.87
N ASN A 284 6.12 -16.14 7.96
CA ASN A 284 6.80 -16.01 9.24
C ASN A 284 5.89 -16.58 10.35
N PRO A 285 6.08 -17.84 10.77
CA PRO A 285 5.21 -18.48 11.76
C PRO A 285 5.37 -17.91 13.18
N TYR A 286 6.28 -16.97 13.39
CA TYR A 286 6.63 -16.44 14.72
C TYR A 286 6.06 -15.04 14.99
N VAL A 287 5.48 -14.39 13.98
CA VAL A 287 4.86 -13.06 14.12
C VAL A 287 3.37 -13.13 13.84
N GLN A 288 2.60 -12.24 14.46
CA GLN A 288 1.19 -12.05 14.12
C GLN A 288 1.11 -11.09 12.93
N GLY A 289 0.73 -11.61 11.76
CA GLY A 289 0.49 -10.83 10.55
C GLY A 289 1.35 -11.26 9.36
N ILE A 290 1.53 -10.36 8.39
CA ILE A 290 2.35 -10.60 7.20
C ILE A 290 3.78 -10.12 7.41
N GLU A 291 4.74 -10.85 6.86
CA GLU A 291 6.13 -10.44 6.73
C GLU A 291 6.41 -10.13 5.25
N LEU A 292 7.14 -9.04 4.99
CA LEU A 292 7.42 -8.57 3.63
C LEU A 292 8.89 -8.78 3.29
N ALA A 293 9.13 -9.14 2.04
CA ALA A 293 10.47 -9.24 1.47
C ALA A 293 10.56 -8.45 0.16
N PRO A 294 11.78 -8.03 -0.23
CA PRO A 294 12.01 -7.42 -1.53
C PRO A 294 11.66 -8.37 -2.68
N ASP A 295 11.13 -7.84 -3.78
CA ASP A 295 10.99 -8.56 -5.05
C ASP A 295 12.11 -8.16 -6.02
N LEU A 296 13.19 -8.93 -5.98
CA LEU A 296 14.40 -8.64 -6.74
C LEU A 296 14.25 -8.95 -8.23
N ASP A 297 13.26 -9.75 -8.61
CA ASP A 297 13.00 -10.06 -10.03
C ASP A 297 12.33 -8.88 -10.76
N LEU A 298 11.81 -7.90 -10.01
CA LEU A 298 11.26 -6.68 -10.56
C LEU A 298 12.33 -5.67 -11.01
N ILE A 299 13.61 -5.83 -10.64
CA ILE A 299 14.64 -4.81 -10.91
C ILE A 299 14.67 -4.33 -12.38
N PRO A 300 14.65 -5.22 -13.41
CA PRO A 300 14.57 -4.77 -14.80
C PRO A 300 13.34 -3.90 -15.08
N LYS A 301 12.17 -4.31 -14.58
CA LYS A 301 10.89 -3.62 -14.81
C LYS A 301 10.79 -2.28 -14.09
N VAL A 302 11.34 -2.18 -12.89
CA VAL A 302 11.43 -0.90 -12.17
C VAL A 302 12.38 0.04 -12.92
N ASN A 303 13.55 -0.45 -13.37
CA ASN A 303 14.48 0.35 -14.17
C ASN A 303 13.84 0.85 -15.48
N ASP A 304 13.08 -0.01 -16.17
CA ASP A 304 12.33 0.36 -17.37
C ASP A 304 11.27 1.43 -17.08
N SER A 305 10.60 1.37 -15.92
CA SER A 305 9.63 2.39 -15.52
C SER A 305 10.27 3.77 -15.30
N TYR A 306 11.48 3.83 -14.73
CA TYR A 306 12.26 5.07 -14.64
C TYR A 306 12.67 5.60 -16.02
N LEU A 307 13.13 4.72 -16.90
CA LEU A 307 13.52 5.09 -18.27
C LEU A 307 12.36 5.69 -19.05
N GLU A 308 11.18 5.07 -18.97
CA GLU A 308 9.98 5.57 -19.62
C GLU A 308 9.57 6.93 -19.03
N GLN A 309 9.63 7.10 -17.70
CA GLN A 309 9.32 8.38 -17.07
C GLN A 309 10.28 9.50 -17.50
N ILE A 310 11.59 9.23 -17.59
CA ILE A 310 12.59 10.20 -18.07
C ILE A 310 12.31 10.63 -19.52
N LYS A 311 11.91 9.69 -20.36
CA LYS A 311 11.57 9.95 -21.76
C LYS A 311 10.29 10.80 -21.88
N GLU A 312 9.32 10.52 -21.03
CA GLU A 312 8.00 11.14 -21.06
C GLU A 312 7.95 12.52 -20.37
N ASP A 313 8.85 12.78 -19.42
CA ASP A 313 9.00 14.07 -18.74
C ASP A 313 10.49 14.46 -18.63
N PRO A 314 11.13 14.85 -19.75
CA PRO A 314 12.55 15.18 -19.76
C PRO A 314 12.89 16.45 -18.97
N GLY A 315 11.88 17.22 -18.55
CA GLY A 315 12.07 18.41 -17.72
C GLY A 315 12.26 18.10 -16.23
N ASP A 316 11.81 16.93 -15.76
CA ASP A 316 11.96 16.51 -14.37
C ASP A 316 13.36 15.91 -14.13
N THR A 317 14.29 16.78 -13.70
CA THR A 317 15.67 16.38 -13.42
C THR A 317 15.81 15.48 -12.18
N THR A 318 14.74 15.28 -11.40
CA THR A 318 14.79 14.45 -10.19
C THR A 318 14.66 12.95 -10.50
N ILE A 319 14.08 12.59 -11.65
CA ILE A 319 13.84 11.19 -12.02
C ILE A 319 15.14 10.41 -12.30
N PRO A 320 16.13 10.96 -13.04
CA PRO A 320 17.44 10.31 -13.19
C PRO A 320 18.15 10.04 -11.87
N ASP A 321 18.08 10.97 -10.92
CA ASP A 321 18.63 10.78 -9.57
C ASP A 321 17.89 9.69 -8.80
N ALA A 322 16.56 9.68 -8.84
CA ALA A 322 15.76 8.62 -8.24
C ALA A 322 16.08 7.24 -8.86
N GLN A 323 16.36 7.16 -10.16
CA GLN A 323 16.81 5.94 -10.82
C GLN A 323 18.19 5.49 -10.31
N ARG A 324 19.13 6.43 -10.15
CA ARG A 324 20.47 6.13 -9.60
C ARG A 324 20.35 5.52 -8.21
N TYR A 325 19.58 6.14 -7.31
CA TYR A 325 19.39 5.61 -5.95
C TYR A 325 18.66 4.26 -5.95
N PHE A 326 17.67 4.08 -6.81
CA PHE A 326 17.02 2.78 -6.98
C PHE A 326 18.02 1.70 -7.42
N LEU A 327 18.88 1.97 -8.40
CA LEU A 327 19.89 1.01 -8.86
C LEU A 327 20.95 0.72 -7.78
N ALA A 328 21.33 1.73 -7.01
CA ALA A 328 22.22 1.58 -5.86
C ALA A 328 21.59 0.65 -4.80
N ASP A 329 20.32 0.85 -4.45
CA ASP A 329 19.55 -0.04 -3.58
C ASP A 329 19.45 -1.45 -4.19
N ALA A 330 19.13 -1.57 -5.48
CA ALA A 330 19.00 -2.85 -6.17
C ALA A 330 20.27 -3.70 -6.09
N VAL A 331 21.44 -3.09 -6.30
CA VAL A 331 22.75 -3.78 -6.16
C VAL A 331 22.95 -4.29 -4.74
N TYR A 332 22.68 -3.44 -3.75
CA TYR A 332 22.84 -3.80 -2.34
C TYR A 332 21.91 -4.96 -1.93
N PHE A 333 20.62 -4.85 -2.28
CA PHE A 333 19.62 -5.86 -1.96
C PHE A 333 19.91 -7.20 -2.67
N LEU A 334 20.40 -7.19 -3.92
CA LEU A 334 20.85 -8.41 -4.60
C LEU A 334 22.01 -9.07 -3.85
N TYR A 335 22.97 -8.28 -3.37
CA TYR A 335 24.11 -8.78 -2.62
C TYR A 335 23.67 -9.43 -1.30
N GLU A 336 22.83 -8.74 -0.52
CA GLU A 336 22.28 -9.24 0.75
C GLU A 336 21.42 -10.52 0.60
N ASN A 337 20.92 -10.79 -0.61
CA ASN A 337 20.08 -11.95 -0.90
C ASN A 337 20.84 -13.06 -1.66
N ASP A 338 22.18 -13.08 -1.58
CA ASP A 338 23.05 -14.10 -2.21
C ASP A 338 22.92 -14.16 -3.75
N ARG A 339 22.53 -13.04 -4.39
CA ARG A 339 22.46 -12.88 -5.85
C ARG A 339 23.65 -12.06 -6.38
N VAL A 340 24.86 -12.38 -5.92
CA VAL A 340 26.09 -11.61 -6.17
C VAL A 340 26.40 -11.43 -7.67
N THR A 341 26.14 -12.44 -8.50
CA THR A 341 26.33 -12.33 -9.95
C THR A 341 25.43 -11.27 -10.59
N GLU A 342 24.19 -11.18 -10.13
CA GLU A 342 23.24 -10.17 -10.60
C GLU A 342 23.55 -8.80 -10.01
N ALA A 343 23.98 -8.73 -8.75
CA ALA A 343 24.50 -7.50 -8.15
C ALA A 343 25.65 -6.94 -9.00
N ALA A 344 26.60 -7.77 -9.42
CA ALA A 344 27.70 -7.37 -10.30
C ALA A 344 27.23 -6.90 -11.68
N HIS A 345 26.21 -7.55 -12.26
CA HIS A 345 25.59 -7.10 -13.50
C HIS A 345 25.01 -5.69 -13.37
N TRP A 346 24.17 -5.47 -12.36
CA TRP A 346 23.51 -4.18 -12.13
C TRP A 346 24.47 -3.09 -11.67
N TYR A 347 25.51 -3.44 -10.91
CA TYR A 347 26.57 -2.50 -10.54
C TYR A 347 27.33 -1.99 -11.76
N LYS A 348 27.67 -2.88 -12.70
CA LYS A 348 28.27 -2.48 -13.97
C LYS A 348 27.36 -1.56 -14.77
N TYR A 349 26.05 -1.80 -14.77
CA TYR A 349 25.07 -0.92 -15.41
C TYR A 349 25.02 0.46 -14.73
N LEU A 350 24.95 0.49 -13.40
CA LEU A 350 24.95 1.71 -12.57
C LEU A 350 26.21 2.55 -12.82
N VAL A 351 27.40 1.95 -12.74
CA VAL A 351 28.70 2.59 -13.00
C VAL A 351 28.76 3.18 -14.41
N LYS A 352 28.28 2.42 -15.42
CA LYS A 352 28.28 2.89 -16.81
C LYS A 352 27.35 4.08 -17.01
N LYS A 353 26.20 4.09 -16.32
CA LYS A 353 25.15 5.08 -16.52
C LYS A 353 25.39 6.37 -15.74
N PHE A 354 25.95 6.27 -14.54
CA PHE A 354 26.15 7.39 -13.62
C PHE A 354 27.61 7.49 -13.14
N PRO A 355 28.61 7.53 -14.04
CA PRO A 355 30.03 7.34 -13.70
C PRO A 355 30.61 8.41 -12.75
N ASP A 356 30.04 9.60 -12.76
CA ASP A 356 30.55 10.78 -12.04
C ASP A 356 29.60 11.28 -10.93
N LEU A 357 28.62 10.46 -10.54
CA LEU A 357 27.70 10.78 -9.45
C LEU A 357 27.97 9.86 -8.24
N PRO A 358 27.95 10.39 -7.00
CA PRO A 358 28.14 9.59 -5.79
C PRO A 358 27.16 8.40 -5.72
N LEU A 359 27.53 7.28 -5.10
CA LEU A 359 26.61 6.16 -4.91
C LEU A 359 25.93 6.16 -3.54
N ILE A 360 26.53 6.84 -2.58
CA ILE A 360 26.08 6.90 -1.19
C ILE A 360 25.65 8.33 -0.88
N GLN A 361 24.56 8.47 -0.13
CA GLN A 361 24.03 9.78 0.21
C GLN A 361 25.02 10.50 1.13
N ASP A 362 25.22 11.80 0.90
CA ASP A 362 26.11 12.66 1.72
C ASP A 362 27.61 12.27 1.74
N LYS A 363 28.03 11.22 1.01
CA LYS A 363 29.45 10.82 0.82
C LYS A 363 29.93 11.12 -0.60
N LEU A 364 30.41 12.33 -0.83
CA LEU A 364 30.73 12.88 -2.17
C LEU A 364 31.83 12.12 -2.94
N ASP A 365 32.70 11.39 -2.24
CA ASP A 365 33.82 10.63 -2.81
C ASP A 365 33.44 9.18 -3.19
N SER A 366 32.21 8.75 -2.89
CA SER A 366 31.62 7.44 -3.26
C SER A 366 31.34 7.29 -4.76
N LEU A 367 32.20 7.84 -5.61
CA LEU A 367 32.05 7.78 -7.06
C LEU A 367 32.26 6.33 -7.55
N PRO A 368 31.50 5.87 -8.57
CA PRO A 368 31.61 4.51 -9.10
C PRO A 368 33.01 4.11 -9.56
N LYS A 369 33.82 5.08 -10.02
CA LYS A 369 35.22 4.85 -10.44
C LYS A 369 36.17 4.56 -9.28
N ASN A 370 35.78 4.89 -8.05
CA ASN A 370 36.58 4.74 -6.84
C ASN A 370 36.19 3.51 -6.02
N LEU A 371 35.06 2.86 -6.33
CA LEU A 371 34.51 1.76 -5.55
C LEU A 371 34.34 0.51 -6.42
N THR A 372 34.92 -0.60 -5.98
CA THR A 372 34.49 -1.93 -6.43
C THR A 372 33.10 -2.26 -5.89
N LEU A 373 32.45 -3.31 -6.42
CA LEU A 373 31.16 -3.77 -5.88
C LEU A 373 31.24 -4.07 -4.38
N ASN A 374 32.29 -4.78 -3.94
CA ASN A 374 32.42 -5.16 -2.54
C ASN A 374 32.66 -3.93 -1.66
N GLU A 375 33.52 -2.99 -2.08
CA GLU A 375 33.74 -1.74 -1.36
C GLU A 375 32.44 -0.94 -1.28
N TYR A 376 31.67 -0.82 -2.37
CA TYR A 376 30.37 -0.15 -2.34
C TYR A 376 29.40 -0.78 -1.33
N VAL A 377 29.28 -2.10 -1.30
CA VAL A 377 28.36 -2.79 -0.38
C VAL A 377 28.82 -2.65 1.08
N ILE A 378 30.12 -2.73 1.35
CA ILE A 378 30.69 -2.50 2.70
C ILE A 378 30.43 -1.06 3.14
N GLU A 379 30.68 -0.10 2.26
CA GLU A 379 30.46 1.32 2.52
C GLU A 379 28.98 1.63 2.79
N ARG A 380 28.05 0.92 2.13
CA ARG A 380 26.61 1.03 2.39
C ARG A 380 26.23 0.54 3.79
N VAL A 381 26.91 -0.49 4.32
CA VAL A 381 26.76 -0.91 5.73
C VAL A 381 27.34 0.13 6.68
N GLN A 382 28.38 0.84 6.25
CA GLN A 382 29.16 1.77 7.08
C GLN A 382 28.70 3.23 6.98
N GLU A 383 27.68 3.55 6.19
CA GLU A 383 27.21 4.93 5.94
C GLU A 383 26.93 5.72 7.23
N ASP A 384 26.37 5.07 8.26
CA ASP A 384 26.10 5.67 9.58
C ASP A 384 27.18 5.33 10.65
N ILE A 385 28.17 4.52 10.27
CA ILE A 385 29.16 3.92 11.17
C ILE A 385 30.53 4.48 10.83
N GLY A 386 30.96 5.50 11.58
CA GLY A 386 32.31 6.07 11.43
C GLY A 386 33.38 4.97 11.35
N GLU A 387 34.10 4.94 10.22
CA GLU A 387 34.93 3.83 9.70
C GLU A 387 36.04 3.33 10.65
N THR A 388 36.34 4.08 11.72
CA THR A 388 37.44 3.80 12.66
C THR A 388 37.01 3.08 13.95
N SER A 389 35.71 2.99 14.23
CA SER A 389 35.22 2.47 15.53
C SER A 389 35.07 0.95 15.52
N GLN A 390 35.93 0.25 16.27
CA GLN A 390 35.83 -1.20 16.46
C GLN A 390 34.45 -1.61 16.99
N ASP A 391 33.96 -0.92 18.02
CA ASP A 391 32.68 -1.25 18.67
C ASP A 391 31.50 -1.12 17.71
N ARG A 392 31.49 -0.10 16.84
CA ARG A 392 30.41 0.08 15.87
C ARG A 392 30.46 -0.96 14.75
N VAL A 393 31.67 -1.35 14.31
CA VAL A 393 31.82 -2.41 13.30
C VAL A 393 31.41 -3.76 13.88
N ALA A 394 31.80 -4.07 15.13
CA ALA A 394 31.34 -5.26 15.83
C ALA A 394 29.79 -5.28 15.94
N ALA A 395 29.18 -4.17 16.34
CA ALA A 395 27.71 -4.06 16.41
C ALA A 395 27.02 -4.27 15.03
N ALA A 396 27.58 -3.75 13.94
CA ALA A 396 27.05 -4.00 12.60
C ALA A 396 27.15 -5.46 12.19
N MET A 397 28.29 -6.10 12.48
CA MET A 397 28.44 -7.54 12.23
C MET A 397 27.44 -8.35 13.04
N GLU A 398 27.24 -8.03 14.32
CA GLU A 398 26.25 -8.68 15.17
C GLU A 398 24.83 -8.51 14.62
N ALA A 399 24.49 -7.33 14.11
CA ALA A 399 23.19 -7.07 13.48
C ALA A 399 22.99 -7.88 12.20
N LEU A 400 23.99 -7.92 11.30
CA LEU A 400 23.97 -8.72 10.08
C LEU A 400 23.82 -10.21 10.39
N LEU A 401 24.60 -10.74 11.34
CA LEU A 401 24.50 -12.14 11.77
C LEU A 401 23.15 -12.43 12.46
N THR A 402 22.60 -11.47 13.20
CA THR A 402 21.26 -11.59 13.77
C THR A 402 20.21 -11.75 12.67
N HIS A 403 20.25 -10.91 11.64
CA HIS A 403 19.37 -11.04 10.47
C HIS A 403 19.55 -12.40 9.79
N ALA A 404 20.79 -12.86 9.62
CA ALA A 404 21.06 -14.16 9.03
C ALA A 404 20.36 -15.32 9.78
N TYR A 405 20.50 -15.35 11.11
CA TYR A 405 19.89 -16.41 11.91
C TYR A 405 18.35 -16.30 12.00
N LEU A 406 17.79 -15.10 11.99
CA LEU A 406 16.34 -14.90 11.94
C LEU A 406 15.76 -15.36 10.60
N ASP A 407 16.41 -15.03 9.48
CA ASP A 407 16.02 -15.50 8.14
C ASP A 407 16.15 -17.03 8.03
N LEU A 408 17.18 -17.62 8.64
CA LEU A 408 17.33 -19.08 8.74
C LEU A 408 16.16 -19.72 9.51
N ALA A 409 15.68 -19.09 10.59
CA ALA A 409 14.57 -19.58 11.39
C ALA A 409 13.25 -19.69 10.62
N ILE A 410 13.05 -18.82 9.62
CA ILE A 410 11.86 -18.78 8.76
C ILE A 410 12.08 -19.43 7.39
N GLY A 411 13.23 -20.10 7.19
CA GLY A 411 13.54 -20.85 5.97
C GLY A 411 14.01 -20.01 4.78
N GLN A 412 14.40 -18.75 5.00
CA GLN A 412 14.95 -17.86 3.98
C GLN A 412 16.46 -18.06 3.81
N ASN A 413 16.88 -19.27 3.43
CA ASN A 413 18.29 -19.68 3.43
C ASN A 413 19.21 -18.79 2.57
N SER A 414 18.78 -18.36 1.38
CA SER A 414 19.59 -17.47 0.53
C SER A 414 19.82 -16.10 1.19
N ARG A 415 18.83 -15.56 1.89
CA ARG A 415 18.98 -14.31 2.65
C ARG A 415 19.91 -14.50 3.84
N ALA A 416 19.77 -15.63 4.54
CA ALA A 416 20.69 -15.99 5.61
C ALA A 416 22.14 -16.03 5.12
N THR A 417 22.40 -16.72 4.01
CA THR A 417 23.72 -16.78 3.37
C THR A 417 24.24 -15.39 2.97
N GLY A 418 23.40 -14.55 2.37
CA GLY A 418 23.82 -13.21 1.93
C GLY A 418 24.19 -12.29 3.10
N TYR A 419 23.44 -12.32 4.21
CA TYR A 419 23.80 -11.60 5.43
C TYR A 419 25.08 -12.14 6.08
N GLU A 420 25.29 -13.46 6.11
CA GLU A 420 26.55 -14.03 6.61
C GLU A 420 27.75 -13.64 5.73
N LEU A 421 27.58 -13.66 4.40
CA LEU A 421 28.61 -13.23 3.46
C LEU A 421 28.96 -11.75 3.68
N LEU A 422 27.95 -10.90 3.83
CA LEU A 422 28.14 -9.48 4.07
C LEU A 422 28.86 -9.23 5.40
N ALA A 423 28.49 -9.92 6.48
CA ALA A 423 29.18 -9.84 7.76
C ALA A 423 30.67 -10.24 7.64
N GLN A 424 30.96 -11.27 6.85
CA GLN A 424 32.33 -11.71 6.57
C GLN A 424 33.12 -10.65 5.79
N GLN A 425 32.53 -10.05 4.76
CA GLN A 425 33.20 -9.00 3.98
C GLN A 425 33.50 -7.76 4.82
N VAL A 426 32.59 -7.34 5.69
CA VAL A 426 32.80 -6.23 6.63
C VAL A 426 33.95 -6.54 7.58
N TYR A 427 33.99 -7.76 8.12
CA TYR A 427 35.07 -8.22 9.00
C TYR A 427 36.43 -8.22 8.30
N ASP A 428 36.51 -8.84 7.12
CA ASP A 428 37.76 -8.97 6.36
C ASP A 428 38.30 -7.59 5.97
N HIS A 429 37.41 -6.69 5.51
CA HIS A 429 37.76 -5.33 5.16
C HIS A 429 38.29 -4.55 6.38
N TYR A 430 37.61 -4.63 7.52
CA TYR A 430 38.04 -3.93 8.73
C TYR A 430 39.39 -4.44 9.23
N GLN A 431 39.60 -5.76 9.26
CA GLN A 431 40.87 -6.35 9.69
C GLN A 431 42.03 -5.97 8.74
N ALA A 432 41.80 -5.95 7.43
CA ALA A 432 42.80 -5.52 6.45
C ALA A 432 43.14 -4.02 6.58
N THR A 433 42.14 -3.18 6.84
CA THR A 433 42.33 -1.72 6.92
C THR A 433 42.97 -1.29 8.25
N TRP A 434 42.54 -1.89 9.37
CA TRP A 434 42.86 -1.44 10.73
C TRP A 434 43.55 -2.49 11.61
N GLY A 435 43.20 -3.77 11.46
CA GLY A 435 43.65 -4.87 12.32
C GLY A 435 45.17 -5.05 12.34
N GLU A 436 45.84 -4.84 11.20
CA GLU A 436 47.32 -4.88 11.14
C GLU A 436 47.99 -3.64 11.74
N LYS A 437 47.33 -2.47 11.68
CA LYS A 437 47.91 -1.18 12.07
C LYS A 437 47.78 -0.89 13.55
N TYR A 438 46.72 -1.37 14.21
CA TYR A 438 46.44 -1.06 15.61
C TYR A 438 45.98 -2.31 16.37
N ARG A 439 46.82 -2.82 17.30
CA ARG A 439 46.46 -3.96 18.16
C ARG A 439 45.15 -3.79 18.94
N ARG A 440 44.78 -2.53 19.26
CA ARG A 440 43.53 -2.20 19.96
C ARG A 440 42.30 -2.15 19.04
N ALA A 441 42.48 -2.30 17.74
CA ALA A 441 41.41 -2.32 16.74
C ALA A 441 41.28 -3.72 16.10
N ILE A 442 41.78 -4.77 16.75
CA ILE A 442 41.62 -6.14 16.24
C ILE A 442 40.25 -6.65 16.68
N LEU A 443 39.38 -6.97 15.72
CA LEU A 443 38.10 -7.61 16.02
C LEU A 443 38.31 -9.04 16.57
N PRO A 444 37.42 -9.51 17.47
CA PRO A 444 37.39 -10.92 17.86
C PRO A 444 37.25 -11.81 16.61
N PRO A 445 37.79 -13.05 16.63
CA PRO A 445 37.60 -13.98 15.52
C PRO A 445 36.13 -14.11 15.13
N MET A 446 35.83 -14.16 13.83
CA MET A 446 34.45 -14.27 13.32
C MET A 446 33.66 -15.40 14.00
N ALA A 447 34.30 -16.54 14.28
CA ALA A 447 33.66 -17.66 14.97
C ALA A 447 33.17 -17.30 16.39
N ASP A 448 33.89 -16.43 17.09
CA ASP A 448 33.51 -15.97 18.42
C ASP A 448 32.37 -14.95 18.37
N ILE A 449 32.34 -14.08 17.34
CA ILE A 449 31.22 -13.15 17.11
C ILE A 449 29.95 -13.92 16.75
N LYS A 450 30.04 -14.90 15.83
CA LYS A 450 28.92 -15.81 15.51
C LYS A 450 28.41 -16.53 16.76
N ARG A 451 29.32 -17.06 17.59
CA ARG A 451 28.95 -17.73 18.86
C ARG A 451 28.26 -16.76 19.81
N TYR A 452 28.78 -15.55 19.97
CA TYR A 452 28.17 -14.54 20.82
C TYR A 452 26.74 -14.21 20.39
N VAL A 453 26.51 -13.93 19.10
CA VAL A 453 25.17 -13.65 18.56
C VAL A 453 24.22 -14.83 18.78
N LEU A 454 24.67 -16.06 18.50
CA LEU A 454 23.89 -17.26 18.78
C LEU A 454 23.56 -17.40 20.26
N ASP A 455 24.52 -17.19 21.15
CA ASP A 455 24.28 -17.23 22.60
C ASP A 455 23.22 -16.19 23.02
N GLN A 456 23.21 -14.98 22.44
CA GLN A 456 22.18 -13.98 22.71
C GLN A 456 20.78 -14.39 22.20
N LEU A 457 20.70 -14.92 20.98
CA LEU A 457 19.43 -15.30 20.34
C LEU A 457 18.83 -16.59 20.92
N LEU A 458 19.69 -17.52 21.30
CA LEU A 458 19.31 -18.86 21.72
C LEU A 458 19.16 -19.00 23.24
N ASP A 459 19.47 -17.96 24.01
CA ASP A 459 19.29 -17.90 25.47
C ASP A 459 17.78 -17.85 25.84
N PRO A 460 17.25 -18.90 26.49
CA PRO A 460 15.84 -18.92 26.90
C PRO A 460 15.51 -17.88 27.98
N ALA A 461 16.48 -17.42 28.76
CA ALA A 461 16.27 -16.43 29.82
C ALA A 461 16.06 -15.02 29.27
N LYS A 462 16.59 -14.69 28.08
CA LYS A 462 16.44 -13.38 27.44
C LYS A 462 15.13 -13.21 26.72
N ASN A 463 14.50 -14.31 26.33
CA ASN A 463 13.24 -14.34 25.57
C ASN A 463 13.26 -13.42 24.32
N THR A 464 14.43 -13.30 23.68
CA THR A 464 14.65 -12.43 22.51
C THR A 464 13.80 -12.85 21.31
N ILE A 465 13.65 -14.17 21.12
CA ILE A 465 12.81 -14.79 20.09
C ILE A 465 12.02 -15.98 20.65
N PRO A 466 10.87 -16.33 20.06
CA PRO A 466 10.04 -17.45 20.52
C PRO A 466 10.78 -18.79 20.53
N PHE A 467 10.37 -19.71 21.42
CA PHE A 467 10.93 -21.06 21.50
C PHE A 467 10.98 -21.78 20.15
N ALA A 468 9.91 -21.67 19.35
CA ALA A 468 9.84 -22.30 18.04
C ALA A 468 10.92 -21.76 17.08
N ALA A 469 11.20 -20.45 17.10
CA ALA A 469 12.27 -19.85 16.30
C ALA A 469 13.66 -20.32 16.78
N ARG A 470 13.88 -20.36 18.10
CA ARG A 470 15.11 -20.91 18.69
C ARG A 470 15.35 -22.38 18.33
N ALA A 471 14.29 -23.19 18.30
CA ALA A 471 14.34 -24.59 17.91
C ALA A 471 14.63 -24.75 16.41
N ALA A 472 14.05 -23.89 15.56
CA ALA A 472 14.32 -23.86 14.13
C ALA A 472 15.79 -23.54 13.84
N ILE A 473 16.35 -22.49 14.45
CA ILE A 473 17.77 -22.13 14.31
C ILE A 473 18.67 -23.29 14.73
N ARG A 474 18.43 -23.89 15.90
CA ARG A 474 19.21 -25.04 16.38
C ARG A 474 19.17 -26.21 15.41
N THR A 475 18.01 -26.51 14.85
CA THR A 475 17.83 -27.61 13.89
C THR A 475 18.62 -27.34 12.60
N GLN A 476 18.49 -26.14 12.04
CA GLN A 476 19.19 -25.74 10.82
C GLN A 476 20.72 -25.75 10.99
N LEU A 477 21.20 -25.36 12.18
CA LEU A 477 22.63 -25.35 12.53
C LEU A 477 23.14 -26.67 13.13
N GLN A 478 22.32 -27.73 13.16
CA GLN A 478 22.68 -29.04 13.74
C GLN A 478 23.15 -28.97 15.20
N MET A 479 22.59 -28.03 15.97
CA MET A 479 22.88 -27.87 17.39
C MET A 479 21.97 -28.78 18.24
N PRO A 480 22.41 -29.18 19.46
CA PRO A 480 21.56 -29.91 20.39
C PRO A 480 20.25 -29.15 20.69
N PRO A 481 19.13 -29.85 20.89
CA PRO A 481 17.87 -29.21 21.24
C PRO A 481 17.98 -28.47 22.58
N GLU A 482 17.17 -27.43 22.74
CA GLU A 482 17.06 -26.71 24.02
C GLU A 482 16.62 -27.68 25.11
N THR A 483 17.46 -27.89 26.12
CA THR A 483 17.12 -28.72 27.28
C THR A 483 16.18 -27.92 28.18
N ASN A 484 14.93 -28.37 28.29
CA ASN A 484 13.90 -27.74 29.13
C ASN A 484 14.43 -27.44 30.54
N SER A 485 14.74 -26.17 30.81
CA SER A 485 14.87 -25.62 32.15
C SER A 485 13.74 -24.64 32.44
N ALA A 486 12.51 -25.04 32.09
CA ALA A 486 11.24 -24.65 32.72
C ALA A 486 10.11 -25.30 31.93
N ALA A 487 9.21 -26.00 32.62
CA ALA A 487 8.02 -26.58 32.03
C ALA A 487 7.17 -25.50 31.30
N PRO A 488 6.45 -25.85 30.22
CA PRO A 488 5.53 -24.92 29.58
C PRO A 488 4.50 -24.44 30.61
N PHE A 489 4.37 -23.13 30.78
CA PHE A 489 3.20 -22.55 31.43
C PHE A 489 1.98 -22.98 30.62
N ALA A 490 1.28 -23.99 31.13
CA ALA A 490 -0.02 -24.37 30.62
C ALA A 490 -0.92 -23.14 30.71
N ILE A 491 -1.39 -22.66 29.57
CA ILE A 491 -2.47 -21.68 29.47
C ILE A 491 -3.67 -22.34 30.16
N SER A 492 -3.96 -21.93 31.40
CA SER A 492 -5.17 -22.36 32.08
C SER A 492 -6.36 -21.74 31.37
N THR A 493 -7.02 -22.56 30.56
CA THR A 493 -8.39 -22.31 30.12
C THR A 493 -9.30 -22.45 31.35
N ILE A 494 -9.50 -21.36 32.08
CA ILE A 494 -10.56 -21.29 33.08
C ILE A 494 -11.88 -21.08 32.34
N THR A 495 -12.51 -22.18 31.98
CA THR A 495 -13.92 -22.24 31.61
C THR A 495 -14.74 -22.14 32.91
N ASN A 496 -15.29 -20.95 33.19
CA ASN A 496 -16.27 -20.80 34.26
C ASN A 496 -17.60 -21.46 33.84
N ALA A 497 -17.85 -22.68 34.34
CA ALA A 497 -19.20 -23.23 34.44
C ALA A 497 -19.72 -22.97 35.87
N PRO A 498 -20.96 -22.48 36.05
CA PRO A 498 -21.50 -22.21 37.37
C PRO A 498 -21.89 -23.51 38.07
N SER A 499 -21.35 -23.74 39.27
CA SER A 499 -21.74 -24.84 40.14
C SER A 499 -23.06 -24.55 40.84
N SER A 500 -23.98 -25.49 40.73
CA SER A 500 -25.24 -25.57 41.47
C SER A 500 -24.98 -25.91 42.94
N GLY A 501 -25.27 -24.97 43.84
CA GLY A 501 -25.19 -25.18 45.28
C GLY A 501 -26.39 -25.99 45.80
N SER A 502 -26.17 -27.25 46.17
CA SER A 502 -27.06 -28.00 47.07
C SER A 502 -26.57 -27.84 48.51
N GLY A 503 -27.31 -27.10 49.33
CA GLY A 503 -27.02 -27.00 50.75
C GLY A 503 -27.36 -28.29 51.50
N THR A 504 -26.60 -28.58 52.56
CA THR A 504 -27.11 -29.20 53.78
C THR A 504 -26.13 -28.92 54.93
N ASN A 505 -26.55 -28.08 55.87
CA ASN A 505 -26.02 -28.03 57.22
C ASN A 505 -26.79 -29.09 58.04
N SER A 506 -26.08 -30.03 58.67
CA SER A 506 -26.64 -30.83 59.76
C SER A 506 -25.69 -30.77 60.95
N ALA A 507 -26.19 -30.15 62.01
CA ALA A 507 -25.60 -30.18 63.33
C ALA A 507 -25.84 -31.55 63.98
N ARG A 508 -24.78 -32.33 64.17
CA ARG A 508 -24.33 -32.96 65.42
C ARG A 508 -23.28 -34.02 65.13
#